data_AF-A0A8D8B0A7-F1
#
_entry.id   AF-A0A8D8B0A7-F1
#
_cell.length_a   1.000
_cell.length_b   1.000
_cell.length_c   1.000
_cell.angle_alpha   90.00
_cell.angle_beta   90.00
_cell.angle_gamma   90.00
#
_symmetry.space_group_name_H-M   'P 1'
#
loop_
_entity.id
_entity.type
_entity.pdbx_description
1 polymer ?
#
loop_
_entity_poly.entity_id
_entity_poly.type
_entity_poly.pdbx_seq_one_letter_code
_entity_poly.pdbx_strand_id
1 'polypeptide(L)'
;ARSEGMFAQNNYFSMVTWIKCDFSFKALYSKLENLSISAGFPKDSRPFIYQDVADFNEGGSRKTEYTYMGMVTEYRFAYDIGEVMYKRKPFHHMLFTGTRLGYLPRERSVVFVDTPTLQRLPEVNETKQ
;
A
#
# COMPACT_ATOMS: atom_id res chain seq x y z
N ALA A 1 -13.91 27.18 -13.05
CA ALA A 1 -14.94 27.28 -11.99
C ALA A 1 -15.61 25.92 -11.84
N ARG A 2 -15.20 25.14 -10.84
CA ARG A 2 -15.97 23.98 -10.39
C ARG A 2 -15.81 23.92 -8.87
N SER A 3 -16.95 23.94 -8.21
CA SER A 3 -17.21 24.31 -6.82
C SER A 3 -16.46 23.45 -5.80
N GLU A 4 -15.88 24.15 -4.83
CA GLU A 4 -15.22 23.62 -3.64
C GLU A 4 -16.26 23.00 -2.69
N GLY A 5 -16.09 21.72 -2.39
CA GLY A 5 -16.81 21.01 -1.33
C GLY A 5 -15.80 20.63 -0.25
N MET A 6 -15.83 21.35 0.86
CA MET A 6 -14.92 21.21 1.99
C MET A 6 -15.49 20.19 2.99
N PHE A 7 -14.92 18.99 3.05
CA PHE A 7 -15.14 18.07 4.17
C PHE A 7 -13.85 17.94 4.98
N ALA A 8 -13.86 18.57 6.14
CA ALA A 8 -12.81 18.47 7.14
C ALA A 8 -13.15 17.31 8.09
N GLN A 9 -12.40 16.21 8.01
CA GLN A 9 -12.24 15.30 9.14
C GLN A 9 -10.75 15.06 9.36
N ASN A 10 -10.28 15.58 10.50
CA ASN A 10 -9.07 15.25 11.24
C ASN A 10 -7.79 14.89 10.44
N ASN A 11 -6.92 15.89 10.35
CA ASN A 11 -5.46 15.77 10.31
C ASN A 11 -4.85 14.85 9.24
N TYR A 12 -5.20 15.00 7.96
CA TYR A 12 -4.25 14.64 6.89
C TYR A 12 -4.28 15.66 5.75
N PHE A 13 -3.08 15.91 5.27
CA PHE A 13 -2.65 17.03 4.46
C PHE A 13 -3.37 17.08 3.09
N SER A 14 -3.86 18.27 2.75
CA SER A 14 -4.70 18.58 1.58
C SER A 14 -4.03 18.30 0.22
N MET A 15 -4.86 17.90 -0.74
CA MET A 15 -4.66 17.42 -2.13
C MET A 15 -3.58 18.15 -2.97
N VAL A 16 -3.14 19.36 -2.60
CA VAL A 16 -2.08 20.13 -3.29
C VAL A 16 -0.66 19.63 -2.92
N THR A 17 -0.52 18.86 -1.85
CA THR A 17 0.79 18.36 -1.36
C THR A 17 1.19 17.03 -1.97
N TRP A 18 0.22 16.26 -2.44
CA TRP A 18 0.44 14.93 -2.99
C TRP A 18 1.24 14.96 -4.29
N ILE A 19 0.92 15.87 -5.23
CA ILE A 19 1.70 16.05 -6.48
C ILE A 19 3.15 16.52 -6.20
N LYS A 20 3.39 17.26 -5.11
CA LYS A 20 4.75 17.68 -4.72
C LYS A 20 5.58 16.53 -4.10
N CYS A 21 4.94 15.57 -3.44
CA CYS A 21 5.64 14.43 -2.83
C CYS A 21 6.20 13.46 -3.87
N ASP A 22 5.47 13.18 -4.96
CA ASP A 22 5.91 12.22 -5.99
C ASP A 22 7.24 12.60 -6.65
N PHE A 23 7.42 13.88 -6.97
CA PHE A 23 8.68 14.38 -7.52
C PHE A 23 9.85 14.25 -6.53
N SER A 24 9.55 14.45 -5.24
CA SER A 24 10.55 14.44 -4.18
C SER A 24 11.04 13.01 -3.86
N PHE A 25 10.15 12.01 -3.87
CA PHE A 25 10.53 10.62 -3.62
C PHE A 25 11.43 10.05 -4.70
N LYS A 26 11.14 10.34 -5.97
CA LYS A 26 11.99 9.89 -7.09
C LYS A 26 13.42 10.44 -6.99
N ALA A 27 13.55 11.71 -6.60
CA ALA A 27 14.85 12.36 -6.41
C ALA A 27 15.61 11.85 -5.17
N LEU A 28 14.90 11.38 -4.14
CA LEU A 28 15.51 10.75 -2.97
C LEU A 28 16.05 9.37 -3.30
N TYR A 29 15.27 8.54 -4.01
CA TYR A 29 15.67 7.18 -4.34
C TYR A 29 16.87 7.10 -5.29
N SER A 30 17.03 8.09 -6.17
CA SER A 30 18.22 8.18 -7.04
C SER A 30 19.51 8.48 -6.26
N LYS A 31 19.41 9.08 -5.06
CA LYS A 31 20.55 9.42 -4.20
C LYS A 31 20.92 8.33 -3.19
N LEU A 32 20.13 7.25 -3.10
CA LEU A 32 20.43 6.14 -2.20
C LEU A 32 21.72 5.43 -2.63
N GLU A 33 22.62 5.22 -1.69
CA GLU A 33 23.83 4.43 -1.88
C GLU A 33 23.50 2.93 -2.00
N ASN A 34 24.43 2.19 -2.57
CA ASN A 34 24.34 0.74 -2.63
C ASN A 34 24.56 0.12 -1.24
N LEU A 35 24.00 -1.07 -1.03
CA LEU A 35 24.13 -1.81 0.22
C LEU A 35 25.59 -2.23 0.45
N SER A 36 25.99 -2.25 1.73
CA SER A 36 27.38 -2.56 2.09
C SER A 36 27.77 -4.00 1.78
N ILE A 37 28.89 -4.18 1.08
CA ILE A 37 29.48 -5.50 0.82
C ILE A 37 29.94 -6.15 2.15
N SER A 38 30.37 -5.34 3.13
CA SER A 38 30.80 -5.86 4.44
C SER A 38 29.67 -6.50 5.24
N ALA A 39 28.41 -6.13 4.95
CA ALA A 39 27.23 -6.75 5.53
C ALA A 39 26.79 -8.03 4.79
N GLY A 40 27.55 -8.48 3.78
CA GLY A 40 27.29 -9.69 3.01
C GLY A 40 26.44 -9.49 1.75
N PHE A 41 26.16 -8.24 1.35
CA PHE A 41 25.44 -7.98 0.11
C PHE A 41 26.36 -8.10 -1.12
N PRO A 42 25.86 -8.61 -2.26
CA PRO A 42 26.60 -8.55 -3.53
C PRO A 42 26.99 -7.12 -3.89
N LYS A 43 28.10 -6.97 -4.62
CA LYS A 43 28.51 -5.67 -5.17
C LYS A 43 27.38 -5.06 -5.99
N ASP A 44 27.17 -3.75 -5.84
CA ASP A 44 26.14 -2.97 -6.55
C ASP A 44 24.69 -3.33 -6.20
N SER A 45 24.46 -4.00 -5.06
CA SER A 45 23.12 -4.26 -4.55
C SER A 45 22.41 -2.96 -4.16
N ARG A 46 21.25 -2.70 -4.76
CA ARG A 46 20.39 -1.56 -4.42
C ARG A 46 19.52 -1.89 -3.20
N PRO A 47 19.19 -0.90 -2.35
CA PRO A 47 18.26 -1.11 -1.24
C PRO A 47 16.88 -1.54 -1.76
N PHE A 48 16.24 -2.45 -1.04
CA PHE A 48 14.86 -2.84 -1.29
C PHE A 48 13.92 -1.75 -0.76
N ILE A 49 13.05 -1.24 -1.63
CA ILE A 49 12.12 -0.15 -1.30
C ILE A 49 10.70 -0.66 -1.48
N TYR A 50 9.91 -0.53 -0.42
CA TYR A 50 8.47 -0.67 -0.47
C TYR A 50 7.82 0.55 0.16
N GLN A 51 6.64 0.90 -0.33
CA GLN A 51 5.88 2.06 0.11
C GLN A 51 4.62 1.59 0.82
N ASP A 52 4.38 2.12 2.01
CA ASP A 52 3.17 1.85 2.78
C ASP A 52 2.04 2.77 2.33
N VAL A 53 1.23 2.31 1.38
CA VAL A 53 0.11 3.04 0.79
C VAL A 53 -1.18 2.32 1.16
N ALA A 54 -1.91 2.85 2.14
CA ALA A 54 -3.23 2.36 2.48
C ALA A 54 -4.26 2.86 1.45
N ASP A 55 -4.64 1.98 0.52
CA ASP A 55 -5.65 2.26 -0.51
C ASP A 55 -6.87 1.33 -0.31
N PHE A 56 -7.96 1.93 0.17
CA PHE A 56 -9.25 1.26 0.39
C PHE A 56 -10.27 1.55 -0.73
N ASN A 57 -9.84 2.05 -1.89
CA ASN A 57 -10.69 2.51 -3.00
C ASN A 57 -11.62 3.70 -2.66
N GLU A 58 -11.35 4.46 -1.61
CA GLU A 58 -12.15 5.63 -1.17
C GLU A 58 -11.82 6.95 -1.89
N GLY A 59 -11.10 6.89 -3.02
CA GLY A 59 -10.89 8.06 -3.89
C GLY A 59 -9.79 9.04 -3.47
N GLY A 60 -8.95 8.69 -2.50
CA GLY A 60 -7.77 9.46 -2.10
C GLY A 60 -6.55 9.20 -2.99
N SER A 61 -5.61 8.38 -2.51
CA SER A 61 -4.38 8.00 -3.22
C SER A 61 -4.50 6.59 -3.78
N ARG A 62 -4.14 6.39 -5.05
CA ARG A 62 -4.21 5.05 -5.66
C ARG A 62 -2.89 4.33 -5.52
N LYS A 63 -2.90 3.09 -5.02
CA LYS A 63 -1.71 2.24 -4.92
C LYS A 63 -0.93 2.12 -6.23
N THR A 64 -1.63 2.21 -7.37
CA THR A 64 -1.03 2.15 -8.72
C THR A 64 -0.08 3.30 -9.02
N GLU A 65 -0.29 4.47 -8.42
CA GLU A 65 0.54 5.67 -8.64
C GLU A 65 1.96 5.46 -8.15
N TYR A 66 2.16 4.64 -7.12
CA TYR A 66 3.47 4.44 -6.50
C TYR A 66 4.27 3.25 -7.06
N THR A 67 3.64 2.46 -7.95
CA THR A 67 4.22 1.22 -8.48
C THR A 67 5.44 1.42 -9.38
N TYR A 68 5.66 2.62 -9.92
CA TYR A 68 6.84 2.91 -10.73
C TYR A 68 8.10 3.22 -9.89
N MET A 69 7.93 3.43 -8.58
CA MET A 69 9.01 3.83 -7.67
C MET A 69 9.54 2.69 -6.79
N GLY A 70 8.82 1.56 -6.75
CA GLY A 70 9.18 0.41 -5.93
C GLY A 70 7.98 -0.51 -5.72
N MET A 71 8.08 -1.40 -4.73
CA MET A 71 6.92 -2.18 -4.31
C MET A 71 5.96 -1.34 -3.47
N VAL A 72 4.70 -1.74 -3.42
CA VAL A 72 3.64 -1.05 -2.67
C VAL A 72 2.88 -2.06 -1.83
N THR A 73 2.46 -1.66 -0.64
CA THR A 73 1.66 -2.50 0.25
C THR A 73 0.28 -2.78 -0.33
N GLU A 74 -0.15 -4.05 -0.26
CA GLU A 74 -1.43 -4.51 -0.77
C GLU A 74 -2.40 -4.82 0.38
N TYR A 75 -2.98 -3.76 0.96
CA TYR A 75 -3.92 -3.85 2.07
C TYR A 75 -5.17 -4.69 1.77
N ARG A 76 -5.59 -4.74 0.51
CA ARG A 76 -6.74 -5.55 0.09
C ARG A 76 -6.53 -7.03 0.36
N PHE A 77 -5.29 -7.52 0.24
CA PHE A 77 -4.98 -8.91 0.56
C PHE A 77 -5.25 -9.23 2.03
N ALA A 78 -4.81 -8.36 2.94
CA ALA A 78 -5.04 -8.51 4.37
C ALA A 78 -6.55 -8.50 4.72
N TYR A 79 -7.34 -7.68 4.03
CA TYR A 79 -8.79 -7.65 4.19
C TYR A 79 -9.46 -8.92 3.66
N ASP A 80 -9.15 -9.33 2.43
CA ASP A 80 -9.75 -10.51 1.81
C ASP A 80 -9.40 -11.80 2.56
N ILE A 81 -8.18 -11.92 3.10
CA ILE A 81 -7.81 -13.06 3.95
C ILE A 81 -8.55 -13.02 5.29
N GLY A 82 -8.70 -11.84 5.91
CA GLY A 82 -9.53 -11.67 7.10
C GLY A 82 -10.96 -12.18 6.87
N GLU A 83 -11.61 -11.75 5.79
CA GLU A 83 -12.98 -12.15 5.44
C GLU A 83 -13.14 -13.65 5.22
N VAL A 84 -12.13 -14.32 4.63
CA VAL A 84 -12.12 -15.78 4.49
C VAL A 84 -11.95 -16.46 5.85
N MET A 85 -11.05 -15.96 6.70
CA MET A 85 -10.80 -16.52 8.03
C MET A 85 -11.99 -16.35 8.97
N TYR A 86 -12.74 -15.26 8.85
CA TYR A 86 -14.00 -15.02 9.57
C TYR A 86 -15.22 -15.72 8.94
N LYS A 87 -15.01 -16.59 7.95
CA LYS A 87 -16.08 -17.35 7.24
C LYS A 87 -17.13 -16.48 6.54
N ARG A 88 -16.82 -15.22 6.27
CA ARG A 88 -17.67 -14.31 5.49
C ARG A 88 -17.54 -14.55 4.00
N LYS A 89 -16.35 -15.01 3.58
CA LYS A 89 -16.10 -15.52 2.23
C LYS A 89 -15.64 -16.98 2.28
N PRO A 90 -16.01 -17.80 1.28
CA PRO A 90 -15.56 -19.18 1.19
C PRO A 90 -14.06 -19.25 0.82
N PHE A 91 -13.36 -20.27 1.32
CA PHE A 91 -11.91 -20.43 1.11
C PHE A 91 -11.49 -20.52 -0.37
N HIS A 92 -12.36 -20.99 -1.26
CA HIS A 92 -12.07 -21.05 -2.69
C HIS A 92 -11.81 -19.66 -3.32
N HIS A 93 -12.21 -18.58 -2.65
CA HIS A 93 -11.91 -17.20 -3.09
C HIS A 93 -10.40 -16.94 -3.16
N MET A 94 -9.59 -17.67 -2.37
CA MET A 94 -8.14 -17.57 -2.37
C MET A 94 -7.47 -18.19 -3.60
N LEU A 95 -8.16 -19.07 -4.34
CA LEU A 95 -7.58 -19.71 -5.53
C LEU A 95 -7.38 -18.74 -6.70
N PHE A 96 -8.15 -17.66 -6.73
CA PHE A 96 -8.12 -16.67 -7.80
C PHE A 96 -7.54 -15.32 -7.38
N THR A 97 -6.87 -15.25 -6.22
CA THR A 97 -6.18 -14.03 -5.78
C THR A 97 -5.08 -13.67 -6.76
N GLY A 98 -5.14 -12.45 -7.28
CA GLY A 98 -4.18 -11.96 -8.27
C GLY A 98 -4.70 -10.75 -9.03
N THR A 99 -3.95 -10.32 -10.04
CA THR A 99 -4.21 -9.10 -10.80
C THR A 99 -5.59 -9.05 -11.45
N ARG A 100 -6.18 -10.21 -11.78
CA ARG A 100 -7.55 -10.33 -12.31
C ARG A 100 -8.61 -9.78 -11.37
N LEU A 101 -8.36 -9.81 -10.06
CA LEU A 101 -9.26 -9.27 -9.04
C LEU A 101 -8.91 -7.82 -8.67
N GLY A 102 -7.92 -7.19 -9.32
CA GLY A 102 -7.48 -5.82 -9.01
C GLY A 102 -6.39 -5.73 -7.94
N TYR A 103 -5.68 -6.83 -7.69
CA TYR A 103 -4.44 -6.81 -6.91
C TYR A 103 -3.30 -6.24 -7.75
N LEU A 104 -2.31 -5.68 -7.07
CA LEU A 104 -1.04 -5.32 -7.70
C LEU A 104 -0.34 -6.58 -8.28
N PRO A 105 0.43 -6.42 -9.36
CA PRO A 105 1.28 -7.49 -9.87
C PRO A 105 2.34 -7.86 -8.82
N ARG A 106 2.72 -9.14 -8.79
CA ARG A 106 3.62 -9.71 -7.76
C ARG A 106 4.94 -8.95 -7.65
N GLU A 107 5.46 -8.46 -8.76
CA GLU A 107 6.74 -7.75 -8.86
C GLU A 107 6.68 -6.36 -8.20
N ARG A 108 5.48 -5.89 -7.85
CA ARG A 108 5.24 -4.55 -7.30
C ARG A 108 4.40 -4.56 -6.03
N SER A 109 4.11 -5.73 -5.47
CA SER A 109 3.22 -5.88 -4.32
C SER A 109 3.97 -6.44 -3.11
N VAL A 110 3.77 -5.83 -1.94
CA VAL A 110 4.08 -6.42 -0.63
C VAL A 110 2.77 -6.80 0.05
N VAL A 111 2.61 -8.09 0.33
CA VAL A 111 1.42 -8.63 1.00
C VAL A 111 1.73 -8.97 2.46
N PHE A 112 0.73 -8.86 3.31
CA PHE A 112 0.79 -9.20 4.73
C PHE A 112 -0.60 -9.61 5.22
N VAL A 113 -0.64 -10.28 6.37
CA VAL A 113 -1.90 -10.69 7.01
C VAL A 113 -2.41 -9.61 7.96
N ASP A 114 -1.51 -8.95 8.68
CA ASP A 114 -1.85 -7.96 9.70
C ASP A 114 -0.76 -6.89 9.81
N THR A 115 -1.15 -5.68 10.23
CA THR A 115 -0.24 -4.58 10.57
C THR A 115 -0.78 -3.83 11.79
N PRO A 116 0.09 -3.16 12.57
CA PRO A 116 -0.37 -2.29 13.67
C PRO A 116 -1.33 -1.17 13.23
N THR A 117 -1.34 -0.81 11.94
CA THR A 117 -2.28 0.15 11.36
C THR A 117 -3.67 -0.50 11.19
N LEU A 118 -3.74 -1.71 10.64
CA LEU A 118 -4.99 -2.46 10.48
C LEU A 118 -5.68 -2.76 11.82
N GLN A 119 -4.92 -3.08 12.86
CA GLN A 119 -5.47 -3.34 14.21
C GLN A 119 -6.19 -2.15 14.83
N ARG A 120 -5.91 -0.93 14.36
CA ARG A 120 -6.49 0.32 14.86
C ARG A 120 -7.64 0.83 14.00
N LEU A 121 -7.92 0.21 12.85
CA LEU A 121 -9.02 0.63 11.99
C LEU A 121 -10.37 0.13 12.55
N PRO A 122 -11.40 1.01 12.59
CA PRO A 122 -12.71 0.65 13.13
C PRO A 122 -13.39 -0.48 12.35
N GLU A 123 -13.22 -0.54 11.02
CA GLU A 123 -13.80 -1.60 10.18
C GLU A 123 -13.32 -3.01 10.57
N VAL A 124 -12.05 -3.16 11.00
CA VAL A 124 -11.51 -4.44 11.48
C VAL A 124 -12.12 -4.81 12.84
N ASN A 125 -12.50 -3.84 13.66
CA ASN A 125 -13.12 -4.10 14.97
C ASN A 125 -14.61 -4.43 14.86
N GLU A 126 -15.32 -3.92 13.85
CA GLU A 126 -16.67 -4.37 13.52
C GLU A 126 -16.69 -5.77 12.91
N THR A 127 -15.57 -6.23 12.32
CA THR A 127 -15.47 -7.61 11.84
C THR A 127 -15.31 -8.67 12.95
N LYS A 128 -15.02 -8.24 14.19
CA LYS A 128 -14.77 -9.11 15.36
C LYS A 128 -16.01 -9.40 16.22
N GLN A 129 -17.18 -8.86 15.90
CA GLN A 129 -18.45 -9.19 16.55
C GLN A 129 -19.21 -10.30 15.82
#